data_AF-A0A167GRF7-F1
#
_entry.id   AF-A0A167GRF7-F1
#
_cell.length_a   1.000
_cell.length_b   1.000
_cell.length_c   1.000
_cell.angle_alpha   90.00
_cell.angle_beta   90.00
_cell.angle_gamma   90.00
#
_symmetry.space_group_name_H-M   'P 1'
#
loop_
_entity.id
_entity.type
_entity.pdbx_description
1 polymer ?
#
loop_
_entity_poly.entity_id
_entity_poly.type
_entity_poly.pdbx_seq_one_letter_code
_entity_poly.pdbx_strand_id
1 'polypeptide(L)'
;MMVIHRLAGVVLLVLTLLLTSFYAAPASRPHVQQFTAAAINAAQTTFRYGQQCSEQLSRGSLGCVPRDPTRAPGWIEGKRWVSADPDAQMHDWAQRMIEREDSGEMDWARNKTILFLGDSVVRDLIWTWCDDMIRKKRVLVKLDDSIKGWEKTQGWLCRHPTYNLSMINGFIYGMTDYSRYNLTRSPNEITSREWPAPPWSFEDRLPELKEQYDRFNADIIFANSGAWDFKFMYRRELKMRLPSSSIDPEELHGYGERLRKYFRLLRHYFPQQKIVWMQLHPMSSEDEGARWYWAQGLHPQVNGSQSPNATIVSQLPELFTRRRLAQLGSTYRQVAAEEQVDFVDYWKIAEATEPGTFIREGDAIHPAKFPSIRIMMDMVLEKVHRLAVYNV
;
A
#
# COMPACT_ATOMS: atom_id res chain seq x y z
N MET A 1 -9.18 23.99 -29.84
CA MET A 1 -9.06 23.37 -28.50
C MET A 1 -7.90 23.91 -27.65
N MET A 2 -6.74 24.27 -28.22
CA MET A 2 -5.56 24.76 -27.48
C MET A 2 -5.76 26.03 -26.61
N VAL A 3 -6.74 26.87 -26.96
CA VAL A 3 -7.06 28.10 -26.22
C VAL A 3 -7.83 27.81 -24.91
N ILE A 4 -8.61 26.72 -24.88
CA ILE A 4 -9.48 26.38 -23.74
C ILE A 4 -8.66 25.86 -22.56
N HIS A 5 -7.63 25.04 -22.79
CA HIS A 5 -6.75 24.54 -21.71
C HIS A 5 -5.87 25.64 -21.09
N ARG A 6 -5.42 26.61 -21.88
CA ARG A 6 -4.68 27.78 -21.36
C ARG A 6 -5.58 28.67 -20.49
N LEU A 7 -6.84 28.85 -20.88
CA LEU A 7 -7.82 29.58 -20.07
C LEU A 7 -8.16 28.85 -18.76
N ALA A 8 -8.35 27.53 -18.79
CA ALA A 8 -8.64 26.75 -17.59
C ALA A 8 -7.52 26.80 -16.54
N GLY A 9 -6.25 26.69 -16.97
CA GLY A 9 -5.10 26.80 -16.08
C GLY A 9 -4.94 28.20 -15.46
N VAL A 10 -5.18 29.25 -16.24
CA VAL A 10 -5.15 30.64 -15.75
C VAL A 10 -6.30 30.89 -14.76
N VAL A 11 -7.50 30.39 -15.04
CA VAL A 11 -8.66 30.53 -14.15
C VAL A 11 -8.43 29.81 -12.81
N LEU A 12 -7.87 28.59 -12.83
CA LEU A 12 -7.56 27.85 -11.61
C LEU A 12 -6.47 28.55 -10.76
N LEU A 13 -5.44 29.09 -11.41
CA LEU A 13 -4.40 29.88 -10.75
C LEU A 13 -4.97 31.14 -10.09
N VAL A 14 -5.83 31.86 -10.82
CA VAL A 14 -6.50 33.09 -10.33
C VAL A 14 -7.45 32.77 -9.19
N LEU A 15 -8.24 31.70 -9.27
CA LEU A 15 -9.12 31.26 -8.18
C LEU A 15 -8.33 30.85 -6.94
N THR A 16 -7.20 30.18 -7.10
CA THR A 16 -6.32 29.79 -5.99
C THR A 16 -5.70 31.02 -5.32
N LEU A 17 -5.23 31.99 -6.11
CA LEU A 17 -4.70 33.27 -5.61
C LEU A 17 -5.78 34.12 -4.92
N LEU A 18 -7.01 34.10 -5.45
CA LEU A 18 -8.14 34.79 -4.84
C LEU A 18 -8.51 34.13 -3.51
N LEU A 19 -8.64 32.79 -3.46
CA LEU A 19 -8.94 32.06 -2.24
C LEU A 19 -7.88 32.26 -1.15
N THR A 20 -6.58 32.31 -1.50
CA THR A 20 -5.52 32.63 -0.53
C THR A 20 -5.56 34.08 -0.05
N SER A 21 -5.98 35.03 -0.90
CA SER A 21 -6.15 36.44 -0.52
C SER A 21 -7.37 36.70 0.37
N PHE A 22 -8.47 35.95 0.21
CA PHE A 22 -9.66 36.04 1.06
C PHE A 22 -9.50 35.36 2.43
N TYR A 23 -8.60 34.37 2.55
CA TYR A 23 -8.27 33.69 3.80
C TYR A 23 -7.01 34.22 4.50
N ALA A 24 -6.52 35.40 4.10
CA ALA A 24 -5.43 36.11 4.76
C ALA A 24 -5.87 36.69 6.14
N ALA A 25 -6.22 35.80 7.07
CA ALA A 25 -5.97 36.04 8.49
C ALA A 25 -4.44 36.16 8.69
N PRO A 26 -3.96 36.93 9.68
CA PRO A 26 -2.56 37.33 9.76
C PRO A 26 -1.62 36.13 9.63
N ALA A 27 -0.70 36.23 8.67
CA ALA A 27 0.19 35.20 8.14
C ALA A 27 1.26 34.67 9.11
N SER A 28 0.94 34.57 10.42
CA SER A 28 1.85 34.15 11.48
C SER A 28 1.68 32.69 11.92
N ARG A 29 0.80 31.90 11.28
CA ARG A 29 0.64 30.47 11.60
C ARG A 29 1.46 29.59 10.65
N PRO A 30 2.48 28.85 11.14
CA PRO A 30 3.37 28.01 10.32
C PRO A 30 2.62 26.99 9.45
N HIS A 31 1.47 26.50 9.91
CA HIS A 31 0.66 25.51 9.19
C HIS A 31 0.01 26.08 7.93
N VAL A 32 -0.36 27.37 7.89
CA VAL A 32 -0.95 27.98 6.69
C VAL A 32 0.10 28.10 5.59
N GLN A 33 1.33 28.48 5.94
CA GLN A 33 2.45 28.57 5.00
C GLN A 33 2.80 27.22 4.37
N GLN A 34 2.78 26.14 5.15
CA GLN A 34 3.02 24.78 4.64
C GLN A 34 1.93 24.31 3.66
N PHE A 35 0.65 24.57 3.96
CA PHE A 35 -0.46 24.23 3.07
C PHE A 35 -0.42 25.04 1.77
N THR A 36 -0.15 26.35 1.84
CA THR A 36 -0.04 27.20 0.64
C THR A 36 1.14 26.79 -0.24
N ALA A 37 2.29 26.46 0.35
CA ALA A 37 3.45 25.97 -0.39
C ALA A 37 3.17 24.62 -1.09
N ALA A 38 2.48 23.70 -0.42
CA ALA A 38 2.08 22.42 -1.02
C ALA A 38 1.09 22.60 -2.19
N ALA A 39 0.10 23.49 -2.04
CA ALA A 39 -0.87 23.78 -3.09
C ALA A 39 -0.22 24.47 -4.31
N ILE A 40 0.70 25.42 -4.08
CA ILE A 40 1.47 26.07 -5.15
C ILE A 40 2.37 25.06 -5.86
N ASN A 41 3.08 24.19 -5.13
CA ASN A 41 3.91 23.15 -5.73
C ASN A 41 3.06 22.16 -6.56
N ALA A 42 1.89 21.75 -6.07
CA ALA A 42 0.99 20.90 -6.84
C ALA A 42 0.53 21.58 -8.14
N ALA A 43 0.08 22.84 -8.07
CA ALA A 43 -0.36 23.60 -9.24
C ALA A 43 0.78 23.84 -10.27
N GLN A 44 1.98 24.17 -9.79
CA GLN A 44 3.16 24.35 -10.64
C GLN A 44 3.59 23.04 -11.30
N THR A 45 3.49 21.92 -10.59
CA THR A 45 3.77 20.58 -11.13
C THR A 45 2.78 20.25 -12.24
N THR A 46 1.48 20.40 -12.00
CA THR A 46 0.44 20.19 -13.01
C THR A 46 0.64 21.05 -14.26
N PHE A 47 1.02 22.32 -14.09
CA PHE A 47 1.27 23.25 -15.20
C PHE A 47 2.51 22.89 -16.02
N ARG A 48 3.64 22.55 -15.36
CA ARG A 48 4.88 22.16 -16.04
C ARG A 48 4.72 20.86 -16.86
N TYR A 49 3.99 19.88 -16.34
CA TYR A 49 3.72 18.64 -17.07
C TYR A 49 2.78 18.84 -18.27
N GLY A 50 1.79 19.74 -18.15
CA GLY A 50 0.92 20.11 -19.28
C GLY A 50 1.69 20.77 -20.43
N GLN A 51 2.70 21.60 -20.14
CA GLN A 51 3.57 22.18 -21.16
C GLN A 51 4.50 21.15 -21.80
N GLN A 52 5.07 20.22 -21.02
CA GLN A 52 5.94 19.16 -21.55
C GLN A 52 5.21 18.26 -22.56
N CYS A 53 3.94 17.94 -22.33
CA CYS A 53 3.14 17.16 -23.28
C CYS A 53 2.90 17.92 -24.61
N SER A 54 2.58 19.21 -24.53
CA SER A 54 2.37 20.05 -25.71
C SER A 54 3.64 20.22 -26.55
N GLU A 55 4.81 20.30 -25.92
CA GLU A 55 6.09 20.45 -26.62
C GLU A 55 6.59 19.13 -27.22
N GLN A 56 6.39 18.00 -26.54
CA GLN A 56 6.81 16.69 -27.06
C GLN A 56 5.96 16.22 -28.25
N LEU A 57 4.65 16.49 -28.24
CA LEU A 57 3.78 16.25 -29.40
C LEU A 57 4.22 17.08 -30.63
N SER A 58 4.76 18.28 -30.41
CA SER A 58 5.26 19.12 -31.51
C SER A 58 6.59 18.63 -32.12
N ARG A 59 7.30 17.72 -31.44
CA ARG A 59 8.63 17.22 -31.85
C ARG A 59 8.63 15.79 -32.40
N GLY A 60 7.46 15.17 -32.56
CA GLY A 60 7.36 13.83 -33.16
C GLY A 60 8.02 12.70 -32.35
N SER A 61 8.36 12.95 -31.08
CA SER A 61 8.83 11.90 -30.17
C SER A 61 7.64 11.12 -29.60
N LEU A 62 7.87 9.82 -29.32
CA LEU A 62 6.96 8.89 -28.64
C LEU A 62 5.96 9.60 -27.71
N GLY A 63 4.67 9.33 -27.93
CA GLY A 63 3.54 10.11 -27.40
C GLY A 63 3.60 10.41 -25.91
N CYS A 64 2.87 11.46 -25.50
CA CYS A 64 2.80 11.89 -24.11
C CYS A 64 2.56 10.72 -23.16
N VAL A 65 3.44 10.57 -22.18
CA VAL A 65 3.19 9.68 -21.05
C VAL A 65 1.92 10.18 -20.37
N PRO A 66 0.81 9.40 -20.36
CA PRO A 66 -0.42 9.82 -19.69
C PRO A 66 -0.15 10.07 -18.21
N ARG A 67 -0.99 10.82 -17.50
CA ARG A 67 -0.81 10.96 -16.05
C ARG A 67 -1.08 9.64 -15.35
N ASP A 68 -0.46 9.42 -14.19
CA ASP A 68 -0.61 8.19 -13.42
C ASP A 68 -1.91 8.22 -12.58
N PRO A 69 -2.94 7.45 -12.96
CA PRO A 69 -4.22 7.42 -12.23
C PRO A 69 -4.07 6.91 -10.79
N THR A 70 -3.03 6.11 -10.51
CA THR A 70 -2.79 5.53 -9.18
C THR A 70 -2.26 6.54 -8.17
N ARG A 71 -1.92 7.75 -8.63
CA ARG A 71 -1.47 8.90 -7.82
C ARG A 71 -2.52 10.01 -7.76
N ALA A 72 -3.51 9.98 -8.64
CA ALA A 72 -4.55 10.99 -8.71
C ALA A 72 -5.60 10.78 -7.60
N PRO A 73 -6.18 11.86 -7.03
CA PRO A 73 -7.42 11.75 -6.26
C PRO A 73 -8.52 11.09 -7.10
N GLY A 74 -9.49 10.46 -6.45
CA GLY A 74 -10.57 9.76 -7.15
C GLY A 74 -11.66 9.27 -6.20
N TRP A 75 -12.57 8.47 -6.72
CA TRP A 75 -13.67 7.85 -5.97
C TRP A 75 -13.99 6.45 -6.49
N ILE A 76 -14.77 5.70 -5.71
CA ILE A 76 -15.28 4.40 -6.15
C ILE A 76 -16.62 4.60 -6.86
N GLU A 77 -16.72 4.09 -8.09
CA GLU A 77 -17.99 3.99 -8.83
C GLU A 77 -18.27 2.51 -9.15
N GLY A 78 -19.24 1.94 -8.44
CA GLY A 78 -19.56 0.52 -8.51
C GLY A 78 -18.38 -0.36 -8.10
N LYS A 79 -17.68 -0.95 -9.09
CA LYS A 79 -16.53 -1.85 -8.88
C LYS A 79 -15.20 -1.28 -9.36
N ARG A 80 -15.16 0.02 -9.69
CA ARG A 80 -14.02 0.68 -10.32
C ARG A 80 -13.55 1.86 -9.49
N TRP A 81 -12.26 2.17 -9.60
CA TRP A 81 -11.72 3.45 -9.17
C TRP A 81 -11.77 4.43 -10.34
N VAL A 82 -12.34 5.60 -10.10
CA VAL A 82 -12.46 6.68 -11.07
C VAL A 82 -11.56 7.82 -10.62
N SER A 83 -10.61 8.18 -11.46
CA SER A 83 -9.74 9.33 -11.23
C SER A 83 -10.51 10.63 -11.38
N ALA A 84 -10.25 11.58 -10.49
CA ALA A 84 -10.73 12.95 -10.60
C ALA A 84 -10.02 13.73 -11.72
N ASP A 85 -8.87 13.26 -12.18
CA ASP A 85 -8.16 13.81 -13.34
C ASP A 85 -8.66 13.11 -14.61
N PRO A 86 -9.38 13.81 -15.51
CA PRO A 86 -9.92 13.21 -16.73
C PRO A 86 -8.83 12.75 -17.71
N ASP A 87 -7.61 13.26 -17.58
CA ASP A 87 -6.45 12.85 -18.40
C ASP A 87 -5.68 11.67 -17.78
N ALA A 88 -6.10 11.19 -16.61
CA ALA A 88 -5.54 10.05 -15.91
C ALA A 88 -6.64 9.00 -15.67
N GLN A 89 -7.23 8.45 -16.74
CA GLN A 89 -8.24 7.40 -16.59
C GLN A 89 -7.59 6.06 -16.25
N MET A 90 -8.21 5.32 -15.33
CA MET A 90 -7.79 3.97 -14.98
C MET A 90 -8.47 2.96 -15.90
N HIS A 91 -7.71 2.00 -16.41
CA HIS A 91 -8.28 0.89 -17.16
C HIS A 91 -8.83 -0.18 -16.20
N ASP A 92 -9.81 -0.96 -16.66
CA ASP A 92 -10.43 -2.06 -15.91
C ASP A 92 -9.66 -3.39 -16.15
N TRP A 93 -8.34 -3.36 -16.01
CA TRP A 93 -7.45 -4.47 -16.35
C TRP A 93 -7.83 -5.77 -15.63
N ALA A 94 -8.17 -5.70 -14.35
CA ALA A 94 -8.56 -6.83 -13.55
C ALA A 94 -9.82 -7.50 -14.13
N GLN A 95 -10.84 -6.73 -14.52
CA GLN A 95 -12.05 -7.27 -15.14
C GLN A 95 -11.77 -7.93 -16.49
N ARG A 96 -10.96 -7.28 -17.34
CA ARG A 96 -10.57 -7.81 -18.64
C ARG A 96 -9.82 -9.13 -18.50
N MET A 97 -8.94 -9.24 -17.49
CA MET A 97 -8.27 -10.50 -17.16
C MET A 97 -9.24 -11.58 -16.65
N ILE A 98 -10.18 -11.22 -15.76
CA ILE A 98 -11.23 -12.14 -15.28
C ILE A 98 -12.06 -12.68 -16.45
N GLU A 99 -12.41 -11.83 -17.41
CA GLU A 99 -13.14 -12.16 -18.64
C GLU A 99 -12.26 -12.86 -19.68
N ARG A 100 -10.95 -12.93 -19.43
CA ARG A 100 -9.94 -13.52 -20.32
C ARG A 100 -9.92 -12.89 -21.70
N GLU A 101 -10.13 -11.58 -21.76
CA GLU A 101 -10.11 -10.82 -23.01
C GLU A 101 -8.75 -10.95 -23.70
N ASP A 102 -8.73 -11.44 -24.93
CA ASP A 102 -7.49 -11.66 -25.68
C ASP A 102 -7.38 -10.64 -26.83
N SER A 103 -7.04 -9.40 -26.49
CA SER A 103 -6.84 -8.30 -27.43
C SER A 103 -5.39 -7.80 -27.41
N GLY A 104 -4.99 -7.08 -28.47
CA GLY A 104 -3.63 -6.51 -28.55
C GLY A 104 -3.31 -5.51 -27.43
N GLU A 105 -4.33 -4.88 -26.84
CA GLU A 105 -4.16 -4.01 -25.67
C GLU A 105 -3.69 -4.78 -24.41
N MET A 106 -3.87 -6.10 -24.36
CA MET A 106 -3.44 -6.94 -23.24
C MET A 106 -2.02 -7.49 -23.39
N ASP A 107 -1.31 -7.17 -24.49
CA ASP A 107 0.01 -7.74 -24.78
C ASP A 107 1.06 -7.39 -23.73
N TRP A 108 0.91 -6.25 -23.03
CA TRP A 108 1.78 -5.86 -21.92
C TRP A 108 1.81 -6.88 -20.77
N ALA A 109 0.72 -7.64 -20.58
CA ALA A 109 0.60 -8.61 -19.50
C ALA A 109 1.27 -9.96 -19.84
N ARG A 110 1.65 -10.17 -21.10
CA ARG A 110 2.13 -11.48 -21.55
C ARG A 110 3.49 -11.84 -20.99
N ASN A 111 3.60 -13.06 -20.47
CA ASN A 111 4.84 -13.64 -19.96
C ASN A 111 5.55 -12.80 -18.89
N LYS A 112 4.80 -11.98 -18.16
CA LYS A 112 5.32 -11.18 -17.06
C LYS A 112 5.31 -11.95 -15.74
N THR A 113 6.27 -11.67 -14.88
CA THR A 113 6.33 -12.16 -13.51
C THR A 113 6.37 -11.00 -12.53
N ILE A 114 5.36 -10.94 -11.67
CA ILE A 114 5.24 -9.96 -10.59
C ILE A 114 5.58 -10.66 -9.27
N LEU A 115 6.59 -10.17 -8.56
CA LEU A 115 6.89 -10.61 -7.20
C LEU A 115 6.33 -9.59 -6.20
N PHE A 116 5.42 -10.02 -5.35
CA PHE A 116 4.88 -9.23 -4.27
C PHE A 116 5.54 -9.62 -2.96
N LEU A 117 6.26 -8.69 -2.33
CA LEU A 117 6.86 -8.84 -1.02
C LEU A 117 6.03 -8.05 -0.02
N GLY A 118 5.19 -8.73 0.75
CA GLY A 118 4.30 -8.04 1.68
C GLY A 118 3.75 -8.94 2.77
N ASP A 119 2.91 -8.36 3.62
CA ASP A 119 2.32 -9.08 4.74
C ASP A 119 1.03 -9.83 4.38
N SER A 120 0.17 -10.06 5.37
CA SER A 120 -1.09 -10.79 5.19
C SER A 120 -2.06 -10.11 4.23
N VAL A 121 -1.96 -8.79 4.04
CA VAL A 121 -2.79 -8.02 3.09
C VAL A 121 -2.45 -8.42 1.66
N VAL A 122 -1.17 -8.41 1.31
CA VAL A 122 -0.69 -8.80 -0.02
C VAL A 122 -0.96 -10.28 -0.29
N ARG A 123 -0.78 -11.12 0.73
CA ARG A 123 -1.15 -12.54 0.64
C ARG A 123 -2.63 -12.70 0.30
N ASP A 124 -3.51 -12.05 1.05
CA ASP A 124 -4.97 -12.14 0.84
C ASP A 124 -5.37 -11.58 -0.53
N LEU A 125 -4.78 -10.45 -0.97
CA LEU A 125 -4.95 -9.90 -2.32
C LEU A 125 -4.67 -10.94 -3.41
N ILE A 126 -3.53 -11.65 -3.32
CA ILE A 126 -3.14 -12.67 -4.32
C ILE A 126 -4.00 -13.93 -4.18
N TRP A 127 -4.36 -14.32 -2.96
CA TRP A 127 -5.20 -15.49 -2.72
C TRP A 127 -6.59 -15.31 -3.31
N THR A 128 -7.25 -14.19 -3.00
CA THR A 128 -8.54 -13.86 -3.59
C THR A 128 -8.42 -13.66 -5.10
N TRP A 129 -7.39 -12.97 -5.59
CA TRP A 129 -7.20 -12.88 -7.05
C TRP A 129 -7.17 -14.26 -7.70
N CYS A 130 -6.35 -15.17 -7.18
CA CYS A 130 -6.16 -16.50 -7.76
C CYS A 130 -7.38 -17.40 -7.62
N ASP A 131 -7.83 -17.64 -6.39
CA ASP A 131 -8.82 -18.66 -6.07
C ASP A 131 -10.21 -18.24 -6.51
N ASP A 132 -10.50 -16.96 -6.36
CA ASP A 132 -11.86 -16.45 -6.46
C ASP A 132 -12.14 -15.71 -7.77
N MET A 133 -11.21 -14.87 -8.23
CA MET A 133 -11.44 -14.00 -9.38
C MET A 133 -11.10 -14.72 -10.68
N ILE A 134 -9.88 -15.25 -10.81
CA ILE A 134 -9.46 -15.98 -12.02
C ILE A 134 -9.65 -17.50 -11.91
N ARG A 135 -10.03 -17.98 -10.71
CA ARG A 135 -10.36 -19.39 -10.37
C ARG A 135 -9.27 -20.37 -10.79
N LYS A 136 -8.05 -20.12 -10.31
CA LYS A 136 -6.87 -20.96 -10.55
C LYS A 136 -6.29 -21.48 -9.26
N LYS A 137 -5.65 -22.63 -9.36
CA LYS A 137 -4.95 -23.26 -8.23
C LYS A 137 -3.67 -22.47 -7.96
N ARG A 138 -3.51 -22.03 -6.72
CA ARG A 138 -2.23 -21.54 -6.21
C ARG A 138 -1.25 -22.69 -6.05
N VAL A 139 -0.01 -22.48 -6.46
CA VAL A 139 1.09 -23.41 -6.27
C VAL A 139 1.95 -22.91 -5.13
N LEU A 140 2.15 -23.76 -4.13
CA LEU A 140 3.03 -23.46 -3.02
C LEU A 140 4.47 -23.39 -3.53
N VAL A 141 5.14 -22.28 -3.28
CA VAL A 141 6.56 -22.11 -3.62
C VAL A 141 7.33 -22.37 -2.34
N LYS A 142 8.19 -23.39 -2.34
CA LYS A 142 9.10 -23.68 -1.22
C LYS A 142 10.55 -23.57 -1.66
N LEU A 143 11.39 -23.22 -0.69
CA LEU A 143 12.84 -23.43 -0.76
C LEU A 143 13.17 -24.91 -0.63
N ASP A 144 12.59 -25.54 0.40
CA ASP A 144 12.79 -26.93 0.73
C ASP A 144 11.45 -27.55 1.12
N ASP A 145 11.14 -28.71 0.54
CA ASP A 145 9.92 -29.48 0.82
C ASP A 145 9.90 -30.02 2.26
N SER A 146 11.06 -30.12 2.91
CA SER A 146 11.22 -30.54 4.30
C SER A 146 10.76 -29.46 5.31
N ILE A 147 10.74 -28.19 4.90
CA ILE A 147 10.35 -27.07 5.77
C ILE A 147 8.83 -27.06 5.94
N LYS A 148 8.39 -27.55 7.11
CA LYS A 148 7.01 -27.42 7.59
C LYS A 148 6.78 -25.99 8.11
N GLY A 149 6.56 -25.06 7.20
CA GLY A 149 6.15 -23.69 7.53
C GLY A 149 4.66 -23.61 7.85
N TRP A 150 4.26 -22.51 8.50
CA TRP A 150 2.86 -22.14 8.57
C TRP A 150 2.41 -21.76 7.16
N GLU A 151 1.35 -22.39 6.64
CA GLU A 151 0.81 -22.14 5.30
C GLU A 151 0.67 -20.64 4.98
N LYS A 152 0.32 -19.86 6.01
CA LYS A 152 0.09 -18.42 5.98
C LYS A 152 1.34 -17.55 5.76
N THR A 153 2.55 -18.09 5.95
CA THR A 153 3.83 -17.39 5.75
C THR A 153 4.66 -17.99 4.60
N GLN A 154 4.16 -19.06 3.98
CA GLN A 154 4.77 -19.64 2.80
C GLN A 154 4.42 -18.86 1.53
N GLY A 155 5.32 -18.94 0.55
CA GLY A 155 5.16 -18.27 -0.73
C GLY A 155 4.17 -18.97 -1.65
N TRP A 156 3.44 -18.20 -2.45
CA TRP A 156 2.44 -18.75 -3.37
C TRP A 156 2.62 -18.17 -4.77
N LEU A 157 2.57 -19.03 -5.77
CA LEU A 157 2.54 -18.68 -7.19
C LEU A 157 1.13 -18.87 -7.73
N CYS A 158 0.63 -17.86 -8.42
CA CYS A 158 -0.55 -17.93 -9.27
C CYS A 158 -0.18 -17.59 -10.70
N ARG A 159 -0.77 -18.29 -11.68
CA ARG A 159 -0.52 -18.04 -13.10
C ARG A 159 -1.82 -17.81 -13.85
N HIS A 160 -1.93 -16.67 -14.52
CA HIS A 160 -3.06 -16.36 -15.37
C HIS A 160 -3.02 -17.24 -16.64
N PRO A 161 -4.11 -17.93 -17.01
CA PRO A 161 -4.09 -18.90 -18.10
C PRO A 161 -3.87 -18.27 -19.48
N THR A 162 -4.42 -17.09 -19.74
CA THR A 162 -4.38 -16.45 -21.07
C THR A 162 -3.05 -15.78 -21.34
N TYR A 163 -2.58 -14.93 -20.42
CA TYR A 163 -1.40 -14.10 -20.64
C TYR A 163 -0.11 -14.73 -20.12
N ASN A 164 -0.17 -15.90 -19.48
CA ASN A 164 1.00 -16.49 -18.84
C ASN A 164 1.60 -15.60 -17.71
N LEU A 165 0.86 -14.57 -17.27
CA LEU A 165 1.22 -13.65 -16.19
C LEU A 165 1.32 -14.41 -14.88
N SER A 166 2.48 -14.34 -14.25
CA SER A 166 2.76 -15.00 -12.97
C SER A 166 2.75 -13.95 -11.84
N MET A 167 2.00 -14.23 -10.78
CA MET A 167 2.00 -13.42 -9.55
C MET A 167 2.50 -14.29 -8.41
N ILE A 168 3.56 -13.84 -7.74
CA ILE A 168 4.23 -14.57 -6.67
C ILE A 168 4.10 -13.75 -5.39
N ASN A 169 3.68 -14.38 -4.30
CA ASN A 169 3.71 -13.80 -2.96
C ASN A 169 4.95 -14.28 -2.20
N GLY A 170 5.73 -13.34 -1.68
CA GLY A 170 6.71 -13.55 -0.63
C GLY A 170 6.28 -12.84 0.65
N PHE A 171 6.08 -13.61 1.72
CA PHE A 171 5.68 -13.04 3.00
C PHE A 171 6.85 -12.34 3.69
N ILE A 172 6.69 -11.05 3.99
CA ILE A 172 7.58 -10.27 4.87
C ILE A 172 6.81 -9.77 6.10
N TYR A 173 7.58 -9.38 7.12
CA TYR A 173 7.06 -8.81 8.36
C TYR A 173 7.02 -7.28 8.29
N GLY A 174 6.54 -6.68 9.39
CA GLY A 174 6.53 -5.24 9.59
C GLY A 174 7.91 -4.58 9.45
N MET A 175 7.91 -3.26 9.34
CA MET A 175 9.09 -2.39 9.42
C MET A 175 9.56 -2.11 10.86
N THR A 176 8.84 -2.60 11.87
CA THR A 176 9.15 -2.40 13.30
C THR A 176 10.60 -2.75 13.64
N ASP A 177 11.29 -1.83 14.32
CA ASP A 177 12.58 -2.10 14.94
C ASP A 177 12.39 -2.68 16.34
N TYR A 178 12.36 -4.01 16.45
CA TYR A 178 12.18 -4.68 17.74
C TYR A 178 13.34 -4.44 18.71
N SER A 179 14.54 -4.13 18.22
CA SER A 179 15.74 -3.95 19.06
C SER A 179 15.68 -2.67 19.90
N ARG A 180 14.93 -1.66 19.44
CA ARG A 180 14.69 -0.41 20.17
C ARG A 180 13.90 -0.63 21.46
N TYR A 181 13.10 -1.68 21.52
CA TYR A 181 12.29 -1.97 22.69
C TYR A 181 13.08 -2.89 23.61
N ASN A 182 13.32 -2.44 24.84
CA ASN A 182 13.97 -3.24 25.87
C ASN A 182 13.03 -4.38 26.32
N LEU A 183 12.85 -5.37 25.45
CA LEU A 183 12.06 -6.58 25.68
C LEU A 183 12.93 -7.61 26.41
N THR A 184 13.49 -7.21 27.55
CA THR A 184 14.52 -7.94 28.32
C THR A 184 14.09 -9.32 28.82
N ARG A 185 12.81 -9.67 28.70
CA ARG A 185 12.27 -10.98 29.11
C ARG A 185 11.85 -11.88 27.97
N SER A 186 11.50 -11.33 26.79
CA SER A 186 11.40 -12.01 25.49
C SER A 186 10.59 -11.11 24.54
N PRO A 187 10.96 -11.02 23.24
CA PRO A 187 10.07 -10.47 22.20
C PRO A 187 8.66 -11.08 22.24
N ASN A 188 8.56 -12.36 22.65
CA ASN A 188 7.34 -13.15 22.81
C ASN A 188 6.32 -12.60 23.81
N GLU A 189 6.67 -11.58 24.63
CA GLU A 189 5.68 -10.93 25.50
C GLU A 189 4.75 -10.02 24.71
N ILE A 190 5.27 -9.26 23.74
CA ILE A 190 4.48 -8.37 22.87
C ILE A 190 4.07 -9.11 21.61
N THR A 191 4.90 -10.02 21.10
CA THR A 191 4.55 -10.84 19.95
C THR A 191 3.67 -12.01 20.41
N SER A 192 2.40 -12.03 19.96
CA SER A 192 1.41 -13.06 20.31
C SER A 192 1.86 -14.49 19.93
N ARG A 193 1.17 -15.54 20.38
CA ARG A 193 1.39 -16.93 19.90
C ARG A 193 1.26 -17.10 18.38
N GLU A 194 0.53 -16.21 17.71
CA GLU A 194 0.40 -16.18 16.23
C GLU A 194 1.53 -15.44 15.53
N TRP A 195 2.38 -14.73 16.28
CA TRP A 195 3.54 -14.13 15.64
C TRP A 195 4.38 -15.29 15.14
N PRO A 196 4.64 -15.36 13.84
CA PRO A 196 5.42 -16.47 13.32
C PRO A 196 6.78 -16.51 13.99
N ALA A 197 7.30 -17.72 14.14
CA ALA A 197 8.65 -17.94 14.62
C ALA A 197 9.64 -17.10 13.78
N PRO A 198 10.79 -16.69 14.35
CA PRO A 198 11.81 -15.94 13.63
C PRO A 198 12.10 -16.52 12.24
N PRO A 199 12.49 -15.68 11.26
CA PRO A 199 12.82 -14.27 11.43
C PRO A 199 11.62 -13.36 11.65
N TRP A 200 11.79 -12.24 12.36
CA TRP A 200 10.74 -11.24 12.59
C TRP A 200 10.96 -9.94 11.79
N SER A 201 12.09 -9.87 11.10
CA SER A 201 12.57 -8.69 10.40
C SER A 201 12.58 -8.96 8.90
N PHE A 202 12.46 -7.90 8.09
CA PHE A 202 12.65 -8.04 6.65
C PHE A 202 14.11 -8.35 6.30
N GLU A 203 15.08 -7.97 7.13
CA GLU A 203 16.50 -8.18 6.87
C GLU A 203 16.89 -9.64 6.83
N ASP A 204 16.36 -10.42 7.78
CA ASP A 204 16.63 -11.84 7.85
C ASP A 204 15.79 -12.61 6.81
N ARG A 205 14.61 -12.06 6.45
CA ARG A 205 13.67 -12.72 5.55
C ARG A 205 14.02 -12.51 4.07
N LEU A 206 14.53 -11.34 3.68
CA LEU A 206 14.84 -11.03 2.28
C LEU A 206 15.85 -11.98 1.60
N PRO A 207 16.97 -12.38 2.24
CA PRO A 207 17.91 -13.34 1.65
C PRO A 207 17.23 -14.67 1.30
N GLU A 208 16.42 -15.18 2.22
CA GLU A 208 15.65 -16.41 2.04
C GLU A 208 14.67 -16.26 0.87
N LEU A 209 13.91 -15.16 0.81
CA LEU A 209 12.98 -14.90 -0.29
C LEU A 209 13.71 -14.74 -1.63
N LYS A 210 14.90 -14.13 -1.64
CA LYS A 210 15.73 -14.02 -2.84
C LYS A 210 16.11 -15.41 -3.36
N GLU A 211 16.59 -16.29 -2.50
CA GLU A 211 16.91 -17.68 -2.88
C GLU A 211 15.66 -18.42 -3.38
N GLN A 212 14.53 -18.22 -2.70
CA GLN A 212 13.26 -18.90 -3.00
C GLN A 212 12.71 -18.53 -4.37
N TYR A 213 12.84 -17.25 -4.76
CA TYR A 213 12.20 -16.72 -5.95
C TYR A 213 13.14 -16.43 -7.12
N ASP A 214 14.45 -16.63 -6.97
CA ASP A 214 15.44 -16.32 -8.01
C ASP A 214 15.08 -16.96 -9.36
N ARG A 215 14.66 -18.24 -9.32
CA ARG A 215 14.29 -19.03 -10.50
C ARG A 215 13.13 -18.47 -11.33
N PHE A 216 12.35 -17.53 -10.81
CA PHE A 216 11.17 -17.01 -11.51
C PHE A 216 11.46 -15.74 -12.31
N ASN A 217 12.65 -15.14 -12.17
CA ASN A 217 13.07 -13.94 -12.91
C ASN A 217 11.98 -12.85 -12.91
N ALA A 218 11.64 -12.33 -11.73
CA ALA A 218 10.62 -11.28 -11.64
C ALA A 218 10.97 -10.07 -12.50
N ASP A 219 10.00 -9.55 -13.26
CA ASP A 219 10.11 -8.29 -14.00
C ASP A 219 10.00 -7.08 -13.06
N ILE A 220 9.16 -7.22 -12.04
CA ILE A 220 8.77 -6.14 -11.14
C ILE A 220 8.51 -6.69 -9.74
N ILE A 221 8.91 -5.90 -8.74
CA ILE A 221 8.70 -6.17 -7.34
C ILE A 221 7.74 -5.14 -6.77
N PHE A 222 6.60 -5.60 -6.27
CA PHE A 222 5.75 -4.78 -5.42
C PHE A 222 6.05 -5.08 -3.96
N ALA A 223 6.34 -4.07 -3.18
CA ALA A 223 6.71 -4.21 -1.77
C ALA A 223 5.70 -3.50 -0.88
N ASN A 224 5.32 -4.09 0.26
CA ASN A 224 4.31 -3.55 1.17
C ASN A 224 4.66 -3.85 2.62
N SER A 225 4.28 -2.95 3.53
CA SER A 225 4.28 -3.23 4.96
C SER A 225 3.33 -2.27 5.70
N GLY A 226 2.80 -2.73 6.82
CA GLY A 226 2.21 -1.86 7.85
C GLY A 226 1.20 -2.55 8.75
N ALA A 227 0.48 -3.59 8.31
CA ALA A 227 -0.52 -4.22 9.18
C ALA A 227 0.11 -4.84 10.44
N TRP A 228 1.29 -5.46 10.29
CA TRP A 228 2.06 -5.97 11.43
C TRP A 228 2.68 -4.87 12.29
N ASP A 229 3.04 -3.73 11.70
CA ASP A 229 3.55 -2.57 12.45
C ASP A 229 2.47 -2.03 13.38
N PHE A 230 1.25 -1.87 12.88
CA PHE A 230 0.10 -1.48 13.69
C PHE A 230 -0.26 -2.52 14.75
N LYS A 231 -0.23 -3.82 14.41
CA LYS A 231 -0.43 -4.89 15.41
C LYS A 231 0.61 -4.80 16.54
N PHE A 232 1.88 -4.53 16.19
CA PHE A 232 2.93 -4.33 17.17
C PHE A 232 2.68 -3.10 18.05
N MET A 233 2.42 -1.94 17.44
CA MET A 233 2.13 -0.68 18.15
C MET A 233 0.99 -0.86 19.16
N TYR A 234 -0.13 -1.45 18.72
CA TYR A 234 -1.30 -1.71 19.55
C TYR A 234 -0.96 -2.56 20.78
N ARG A 235 -0.26 -3.68 20.56
CA ARG A 235 0.13 -4.58 21.66
C ARG A 235 1.14 -3.95 22.60
N ARG A 236 2.10 -3.19 22.08
CA ARG A 236 3.04 -2.41 22.89
C ARG A 236 2.30 -1.40 23.76
N GLU A 237 1.34 -0.68 23.20
CA GLU A 237 0.55 0.32 23.94
C GLU A 237 -0.27 -0.29 25.05
N LEU A 238 -0.89 -1.45 24.80
CA LEU A 238 -1.56 -2.22 25.85
C LEU A 238 -0.62 -2.59 27.00
N LYS A 239 0.54 -3.16 26.65
CA LYS A 239 1.54 -3.62 27.64
C LYS A 239 2.13 -2.46 28.45
N MET A 240 2.45 -1.36 27.78
CA MET A 240 3.15 -0.21 28.35
C MET A 240 2.20 0.91 28.83
N ARG A 241 0.88 0.75 28.61
CA ARG A 241 -0.16 1.76 28.89
C ARG A 241 0.12 3.11 28.23
N LEU A 242 0.54 3.06 26.97
CA LEU A 242 0.85 4.24 26.17
C LEU A 242 -0.40 4.74 25.43
N PRO A 243 -0.48 6.05 25.12
CA PRO A 243 -1.57 6.61 24.32
C PRO A 243 -1.55 6.07 22.88
N SER A 244 -2.74 5.83 22.31
CA SER A 244 -2.91 5.23 20.97
C SER A 244 -3.34 6.20 19.86
N SER A 245 -3.39 7.50 20.12
CA SER A 245 -3.96 8.47 19.17
C SER A 245 -3.05 8.82 18.00
N SER A 246 -1.72 8.76 18.20
CA SER A 246 -0.70 9.16 17.23
C SER A 246 0.57 8.32 17.36
N ILE A 247 1.41 8.35 16.34
CA ILE A 247 2.76 7.79 16.37
C ILE A 247 3.71 8.91 16.82
N ASP A 248 4.61 8.57 17.74
CA ASP A 248 5.66 9.47 18.23
C ASP A 248 6.61 9.89 17.07
N PRO A 249 7.09 11.14 17.00
CA PRO A 249 7.97 11.59 15.92
C PRO A 249 9.28 10.81 15.78
N GLU A 250 9.90 10.37 16.88
CA GLU A 250 11.13 9.58 16.86
C GLU A 250 10.82 8.15 16.38
N GLU A 251 9.66 7.60 16.74
CA GLU A 251 9.17 6.34 16.18
C GLU A 251 8.91 6.45 14.66
N LEU A 252 8.25 7.52 14.20
CA LEU A 252 8.03 7.77 12.76
C LEU A 252 9.34 7.89 12.00
N HIS A 253 10.32 8.61 12.56
CA HIS A 253 11.67 8.69 11.97
C HIS A 253 12.30 7.31 11.84
N GLY A 254 12.20 6.48 12.89
CA GLY A 254 12.65 5.09 12.88
C GLY A 254 12.01 4.28 11.75
N TYR A 255 10.68 4.34 11.59
CA TYR A 255 9.98 3.68 10.47
C TYR A 255 10.48 4.16 9.10
N GLY A 256 10.78 5.45 8.95
CA GLY A 256 11.37 6.00 7.73
C GLY A 256 12.74 5.41 7.43
N GLU A 257 13.65 5.34 8.42
CA GLU A 257 14.97 4.72 8.27
C GLU A 257 14.89 3.23 7.96
N ARG A 258 13.95 2.52 8.58
CA ARG A 258 13.68 1.10 8.32
C ARG A 258 13.24 0.88 6.88
N LEU A 259 12.35 1.72 6.35
CA LEU A 259 11.93 1.65 4.95
C LEU A 259 13.08 1.96 3.98
N ARG A 260 13.92 2.98 4.27
CA ARG A 260 15.13 3.25 3.47
C ARG A 260 16.05 2.04 3.43
N LYS A 261 16.31 1.42 4.58
CA LYS A 261 17.10 0.18 4.68
C LYS A 261 16.48 -0.94 3.85
N TYR A 262 15.16 -1.11 3.91
CA TYR A 262 14.44 -2.11 3.12
C TYR A 262 14.64 -1.90 1.61
N PHE A 263 14.50 -0.67 1.10
CA PHE A 263 14.74 -0.37 -0.31
C PHE A 263 16.19 -0.63 -0.74
N ARG A 264 17.17 -0.30 0.12
CA ARG A 264 18.58 -0.64 -0.16
C ARG A 264 18.79 -2.15 -0.28
N LEU A 265 18.20 -2.94 0.61
CA LEU A 265 18.29 -4.40 0.55
C LEU A 265 17.58 -4.96 -0.69
N LEU A 266 16.41 -4.43 -1.06
CA LEU A 266 15.74 -4.83 -2.29
C LEU A 266 16.62 -4.57 -3.52
N ARG A 267 17.26 -3.40 -3.63
CA ARG A 267 18.20 -3.11 -4.72
C ARG A 267 19.45 -3.98 -4.69
N HIS A 268 19.89 -4.39 -3.50
CA HIS A 268 21.03 -5.30 -3.36
C HIS A 268 20.69 -6.71 -3.87
N TYR A 269 19.55 -7.27 -3.44
CA TYR A 269 19.15 -8.63 -3.81
C TYR A 269 18.51 -8.71 -5.20
N PHE A 270 17.88 -7.62 -5.67
CA PHE A 270 17.16 -7.54 -6.93
C PHE A 270 17.61 -6.30 -7.73
N PRO A 271 18.89 -6.24 -8.15
CA PRO A 271 19.49 -5.03 -8.71
C PRO A 271 18.94 -4.60 -10.08
N GLN A 272 18.24 -5.50 -10.78
CA GLN A 272 17.72 -5.24 -12.13
C GLN A 272 16.21 -4.99 -12.13
N GLN A 273 15.53 -5.30 -11.03
CA GLN A 273 14.08 -5.25 -10.93
C GLN A 273 13.59 -3.83 -10.65
N LYS A 274 12.48 -3.46 -11.29
CA LYS A 274 11.72 -2.28 -10.87
C LYS A 274 11.07 -2.57 -9.53
N ILE A 275 11.19 -1.62 -8.60
CA ILE A 275 10.60 -1.72 -7.26
C ILE A 275 9.47 -0.70 -7.17
N VAL A 276 8.30 -1.16 -6.75
CA VAL A 276 7.12 -0.34 -6.49
C VAL A 276 6.69 -0.54 -5.04
N TRP A 277 6.53 0.54 -4.30
CA TRP A 277 5.97 0.54 -2.96
C TRP A 277 4.44 0.61 -3.00
N MET A 278 3.77 -0.40 -2.44
CA MET A 278 2.33 -0.41 -2.24
C MET A 278 2.02 0.23 -0.90
N GLN A 279 1.38 1.39 -0.94
CA GLN A 279 0.98 2.10 0.26
C GLN A 279 -0.14 1.37 1.02
N LEU A 280 -0.28 1.69 2.31
CA LEU A 280 -1.36 1.18 3.15
C LEU A 280 -2.74 1.57 2.61
N HIS A 281 -3.64 0.60 2.58
CA HIS A 281 -5.06 0.78 2.28
C HIS A 281 -5.83 1.15 3.57
N PRO A 282 -7.14 1.53 3.48
CA PRO A 282 -7.94 1.82 4.68
C PRO A 282 -8.01 0.60 5.60
N MET A 283 -7.91 0.80 6.92
CA MET A 283 -8.10 -0.24 7.95
C MET A 283 -9.17 0.20 8.95
N SER A 284 -9.88 -0.75 9.56
CA SER A 284 -11.02 -0.46 10.44
C SER A 284 -10.59 -0.29 11.90
N SER A 285 -10.86 0.88 12.48
CA SER A 285 -10.69 1.13 13.92
C SER A 285 -11.73 0.41 14.80
N GLU A 286 -12.84 -0.01 14.21
CA GLU A 286 -14.07 -0.38 14.93
C GLU A 286 -14.24 -1.90 15.12
N ASP A 287 -13.31 -2.70 14.63
CA ASP A 287 -13.38 -4.15 14.81
C ASP A 287 -13.09 -4.55 16.28
N GLU A 288 -14.17 -4.72 17.04
CA GLU A 288 -14.13 -5.17 18.43
C GLU A 288 -13.49 -6.56 18.58
N GLY A 289 -13.71 -7.45 17.61
CA GLY A 289 -13.17 -8.80 17.58
C GLY A 289 -11.65 -8.78 17.46
N ALA A 290 -11.10 -8.00 16.53
CA ALA A 290 -9.67 -7.82 16.37
C ALA A 290 -9.03 -7.12 17.58
N ARG A 291 -9.68 -6.08 18.14
CA ARG A 291 -9.22 -5.41 19.37
C ARG A 291 -9.08 -6.39 20.51
N TRP A 292 -10.13 -7.17 20.74
CA TRP A 292 -10.18 -8.20 21.75
C TRP A 292 -9.10 -9.26 21.53
N TYR A 293 -9.06 -9.83 20.32
CA TYR A 293 -8.16 -10.90 19.95
C TYR A 293 -6.70 -10.50 20.13
N TRP A 294 -6.33 -9.28 19.69
CA TRP A 294 -4.97 -8.78 19.82
C TRP A 294 -4.62 -8.32 21.23
N ALA A 295 -5.59 -8.15 22.13
CA ALA A 295 -5.33 -7.86 23.54
C ALA A 295 -5.06 -9.14 24.37
N GLN A 296 -5.33 -10.33 23.80
CA GLN A 296 -5.06 -11.60 24.47
C GLN A 296 -3.58 -11.74 24.86
N GLY A 297 -3.36 -12.23 26.07
CA GLY A 297 -2.05 -12.34 26.73
C GLY A 297 -1.55 -11.04 27.36
N LEU A 298 -2.18 -9.89 27.11
CA LEU A 298 -1.71 -8.57 27.56
C LEU A 298 -2.70 -7.83 28.47
N HIS A 299 -4.00 -8.08 28.32
CA HIS A 299 -5.03 -7.43 29.14
C HIS A 299 -5.68 -8.44 30.12
N PRO A 300 -5.63 -8.22 31.45
CA PRO A 300 -6.11 -9.19 32.44
C PRO A 300 -7.57 -9.61 32.25
N GLN A 301 -8.44 -8.65 31.93
CA GLN A 301 -9.87 -8.92 31.77
C GLN A 301 -10.18 -9.65 30.45
N VAL A 302 -9.34 -9.52 29.43
CA VAL A 302 -9.48 -10.24 28.16
C VAL A 302 -9.12 -11.72 28.34
N ASN A 303 -8.07 -11.99 29.12
CA ASN A 303 -7.62 -13.37 29.39
C ASN A 303 -8.62 -14.18 30.23
N GLY A 304 -9.52 -13.52 30.96
CA GLY A 304 -10.53 -14.17 31.79
C GLY A 304 -11.86 -14.46 31.07
N SER A 305 -12.02 -14.06 29.80
CA SER A 305 -13.28 -14.20 29.05
C SER A 305 -13.05 -14.89 27.70
N GLN A 306 -14.01 -15.71 27.28
CA GLN A 306 -13.95 -16.43 26.01
C GLN A 306 -14.46 -15.61 24.81
N SER A 307 -15.25 -14.57 25.06
CA SER A 307 -15.85 -13.74 24.01
C SER A 307 -15.60 -12.24 24.25
N PRO A 308 -15.61 -11.43 23.17
CA PRO A 308 -15.56 -9.98 23.27
C PRO A 308 -16.67 -9.44 24.18
N ASN A 309 -16.31 -8.54 25.08
CA ASN A 309 -17.23 -7.81 25.94
C ASN A 309 -17.10 -6.31 25.64
N ALA A 310 -18.19 -5.67 25.22
CA ALA A 310 -18.18 -4.27 24.78
C ALA A 310 -17.61 -3.30 25.83
N THR A 311 -17.89 -3.52 27.12
CA THR A 311 -17.35 -2.69 28.21
C THR A 311 -15.83 -2.81 28.29
N ILE A 312 -15.28 -4.01 28.18
CA ILE A 312 -13.83 -4.22 28.19
C ILE A 312 -13.21 -3.67 26.89
N VAL A 313 -13.83 -3.93 25.73
CA VAL A 313 -13.33 -3.44 24.43
C VAL A 313 -13.25 -1.92 24.41
N SER A 314 -14.21 -1.21 25.02
CA SER A 314 -14.19 0.25 25.13
C SER A 314 -12.99 0.80 25.92
N GLN A 315 -12.35 -0.02 26.75
CA GLN A 315 -11.16 0.33 27.53
C GLN A 315 -9.86 -0.02 26.80
N LEU A 316 -9.94 -0.80 25.72
CA LEU A 316 -8.77 -1.12 24.91
C LEU A 316 -8.39 0.08 24.04
N PRO A 317 -7.12 0.22 23.64
CA PRO A 317 -6.73 1.23 22.66
C PRO A 317 -7.46 1.05 21.32
N GLU A 318 -7.43 2.08 20.48
CA GLU A 318 -7.85 1.95 19.08
C GLU A 318 -6.78 1.19 18.28
N LEU A 319 -7.19 0.29 17.37
CA LEU A 319 -6.25 -0.45 16.51
C LEU A 319 -5.58 0.48 15.48
N PHE A 320 -6.41 1.13 14.66
CA PHE A 320 -5.99 1.87 13.49
C PHE A 320 -6.67 3.24 13.49
N THR A 321 -6.03 4.26 14.07
CA THR A 321 -6.57 5.61 13.95
C THR A 321 -6.24 6.17 12.56
N ARG A 322 -7.18 6.91 11.95
CA ARG A 322 -6.92 7.61 10.67
C ARG A 322 -5.68 8.50 10.76
N ARG A 323 -5.44 9.11 11.92
CA ARG A 323 -4.25 9.92 12.19
C ARG A 323 -2.97 9.12 12.04
N ARG A 324 -2.88 7.92 12.63
CA ARG A 324 -1.67 7.10 12.55
C ARG A 324 -1.43 6.52 11.17
N LEU A 325 -2.49 6.05 10.52
CA LEU A 325 -2.42 5.60 9.12
C LEU A 325 -1.90 6.73 8.22
N ALA A 326 -2.40 7.96 8.40
CA ALA A 326 -1.94 9.13 7.67
C ALA A 326 -0.49 9.51 8.00
N GLN A 327 -0.08 9.46 9.28
CA GLN A 327 1.30 9.72 9.69
C GLN A 327 2.27 8.72 9.05
N LEU A 328 2.03 7.41 9.22
CA LEU A 328 2.90 6.38 8.68
C LEU A 328 2.90 6.39 7.15
N GLY A 329 1.72 6.58 6.53
CA GLY A 329 1.62 6.64 5.09
C GLY A 329 2.27 7.86 4.46
N SER A 330 2.22 9.01 5.13
CA SER A 330 2.96 10.20 4.69
C SER A 330 4.48 9.99 4.79
N THR A 331 4.95 9.38 5.89
CA THR A 331 6.36 9.01 6.06
C THR A 331 6.82 8.07 4.95
N TYR A 332 6.07 6.99 4.68
CA TYR A 332 6.44 6.03 3.64
C TYR A 332 6.41 6.63 2.23
N ARG A 333 5.40 7.46 1.92
CA ARG A 333 5.33 8.19 0.65
C ARG A 333 6.52 9.12 0.46
N GLN A 334 6.89 9.86 1.51
CA GLN A 334 8.05 10.76 1.47
C GLN A 334 9.34 9.96 1.22
N VAL A 335 9.57 8.88 1.97
CA VAL A 335 10.77 8.04 1.81
C VAL A 335 10.82 7.40 0.43
N ALA A 336 9.70 6.88 -0.10
CA ALA A 336 9.65 6.34 -1.45
C ALA A 336 10.02 7.40 -2.50
N ALA A 337 9.55 8.64 -2.35
CA ALA A 337 9.92 9.73 -3.26
C ALA A 337 11.42 10.10 -3.15
N GLU A 338 11.95 10.24 -1.94
CA GLU A 338 13.37 10.52 -1.69
C GLU A 338 14.29 9.43 -2.25
N GLU A 339 13.87 8.18 -2.09
CA GLU A 339 14.58 7.01 -2.60
C GLU A 339 14.28 6.75 -4.09
N GLN A 340 13.45 7.55 -4.76
CA GLN A 340 13.05 7.35 -6.17
C GLN A 340 12.46 5.95 -6.43
N VAL A 341 11.65 5.45 -5.50
CA VAL A 341 10.87 4.23 -5.63
C VAL A 341 9.48 4.60 -6.11
N ASP A 342 8.99 3.90 -7.14
CA ASP A 342 7.62 4.07 -7.61
C ASP A 342 6.62 3.67 -6.54
N PHE A 343 5.39 4.15 -6.61
CA PHE A 343 4.37 3.81 -5.62
C PHE A 343 2.99 3.60 -6.23
N VAL A 344 2.18 2.79 -5.54
CA VAL A 344 0.73 2.68 -5.70
C VAL A 344 0.09 3.19 -4.41
N ASP A 345 -0.73 4.24 -4.51
CA ASP A 345 -1.24 4.95 -3.34
C ASP A 345 -2.63 4.50 -2.93
N TYR A 346 -2.72 3.33 -2.27
CA TYR A 346 -4.00 2.87 -1.72
C TYR A 346 -4.57 3.79 -0.64
N TRP A 347 -3.80 4.74 -0.11
CA TRP A 347 -4.35 5.75 0.79
C TRP A 347 -5.39 6.64 0.11
N LYS A 348 -5.33 6.79 -1.23
CA LYS A 348 -6.37 7.51 -1.98
C LYS A 348 -7.74 6.88 -1.81
N ILE A 349 -7.79 5.56 -1.66
CA ILE A 349 -9.04 4.84 -1.35
C ILE A 349 -9.54 5.24 0.04
N ALA A 350 -8.65 5.39 1.03
CA ALA A 350 -9.02 5.80 2.38
C ALA A 350 -9.50 7.27 2.45
N GLU A 351 -9.02 8.12 1.53
CA GLU A 351 -9.53 9.49 1.37
C GLU A 351 -10.94 9.52 0.76
N ALA A 352 -11.33 8.48 0.01
CA ALA A 352 -12.57 8.44 -0.77
C ALA A 352 -13.65 7.50 -0.22
N THR A 353 -13.36 6.71 0.80
CA THR A 353 -14.27 5.68 1.34
C THR A 353 -14.28 5.66 2.86
N GLU A 354 -15.41 5.22 3.43
CA GLU A 354 -15.43 4.85 4.83
C GLU A 354 -14.72 3.49 5.01
N PRO A 355 -13.75 3.35 5.93
CA PRO A 355 -12.94 2.14 6.05
C PRO A 355 -13.76 0.85 6.19
N GLY A 356 -14.88 0.89 6.93
CA GLY A 356 -15.77 -0.26 7.10
C GLY A 356 -16.44 -0.75 5.82
N THR A 357 -16.51 0.07 4.77
CA THR A 357 -17.05 -0.34 3.46
C THR A 357 -16.00 -0.99 2.56
N PHE A 358 -14.72 -0.78 2.87
CA PHE A 358 -13.60 -1.31 2.09
C PHE A 358 -13.02 -2.60 2.70
N ILE A 359 -13.15 -2.77 4.01
CA ILE A 359 -12.69 -3.94 4.76
C ILE A 359 -13.75 -5.04 4.76
N ARG A 360 -13.30 -6.30 4.81
CA ARG A 360 -14.16 -7.48 4.93
C ARG A 360 -14.92 -7.45 6.25
N GLU A 361 -16.20 -7.83 6.23
CA GLU A 361 -17.00 -7.94 7.45
C GLU A 361 -16.34 -8.88 8.47
N GLY A 362 -16.23 -8.43 9.73
CA GLY A 362 -15.57 -9.17 10.81
C GLY A 362 -14.04 -9.23 10.70
N ASP A 363 -13.45 -8.37 9.88
CA ASP A 363 -12.00 -8.17 9.79
C ASP A 363 -11.67 -6.68 10.04
N ALA A 364 -10.44 -6.42 10.47
CA ALA A 364 -9.95 -5.07 10.72
C ALA A 364 -8.99 -4.57 9.64
N ILE A 365 -8.47 -5.49 8.82
CA ILE A 365 -7.32 -5.26 7.96
C ILE A 365 -7.60 -5.73 6.54
N HIS A 366 -8.16 -6.93 6.34
CA HIS A 366 -8.21 -7.50 5.00
C HIS A 366 -9.34 -6.87 4.18
N PRO A 367 -9.06 -6.37 2.96
CA PRO A 367 -10.08 -5.78 2.12
C PRO A 367 -11.19 -6.78 1.77
N ALA A 368 -12.40 -6.27 1.56
CA ALA A 368 -13.49 -7.08 1.03
C ALA A 368 -13.18 -7.57 -0.39
N LYS A 369 -13.69 -8.74 -0.77
CA LYS A 369 -13.45 -9.32 -2.10
C LYS A 369 -13.89 -8.39 -3.24
N PHE A 370 -15.12 -7.87 -3.16
CA PHE A 370 -15.62 -6.83 -4.06
C PHE A 370 -16.23 -5.68 -3.23
N PRO A 371 -16.02 -4.42 -3.63
CA PRO A 371 -15.21 -3.99 -4.77
C PRO A 371 -13.69 -3.91 -4.46
N SER A 372 -13.28 -4.09 -3.20
CA SER A 372 -11.98 -3.63 -2.70
C SER A 372 -10.77 -4.32 -3.31
N ILE A 373 -10.68 -5.66 -3.23
CA ILE A 373 -9.54 -6.41 -3.81
C ILE A 373 -9.45 -6.21 -5.33
N ARG A 374 -10.59 -6.09 -6.02
CA ARG A 374 -10.61 -5.80 -7.46
C ARG A 374 -9.98 -4.45 -7.75
N ILE A 375 -10.40 -3.39 -7.06
CA ILE A 375 -9.86 -2.04 -7.24
C ILE A 375 -8.37 -1.99 -6.96
N MET A 376 -7.93 -2.63 -5.87
CA MET A 376 -6.50 -2.72 -5.55
C MET A 376 -5.72 -3.43 -6.66
N MET A 377 -6.26 -4.54 -7.19
CA MET A 377 -5.63 -5.24 -8.30
C MET A 377 -5.60 -4.39 -9.59
N ASP A 378 -6.66 -3.64 -9.91
CA ASP A 378 -6.66 -2.72 -11.04
C ASP A 378 -5.55 -1.68 -10.92
N MET A 379 -5.36 -1.06 -9.75
CA MET A 379 -4.28 -0.09 -9.54
C MET A 379 -2.89 -0.72 -9.72
N VAL A 380 -2.69 -1.95 -9.24
CA VAL A 380 -1.44 -2.71 -9.46
C VAL A 380 -1.22 -2.99 -10.94
N LEU A 381 -2.22 -3.54 -11.62
CA LEU A 381 -2.13 -3.89 -13.04
C LEU A 381 -1.95 -2.65 -13.90
N GLU A 382 -2.58 -1.53 -13.57
CA GLU A 382 -2.37 -0.24 -14.22
C GLU A 382 -0.91 0.23 -14.05
N LYS A 383 -0.34 0.12 -12.85
CA LYS A 383 1.08 0.44 -12.63
C LYS A 383 2.01 -0.48 -13.44
N VAL A 384 1.71 -1.79 -13.53
CA VAL A 384 2.49 -2.72 -14.36
C VAL A 384 2.40 -2.36 -15.84
N HIS A 385 1.19 -2.12 -16.35
CA HIS A 385 0.94 -1.70 -17.72
C HIS A 385 1.78 -0.47 -18.06
N ARG A 386 1.76 0.55 -17.20
CA ARG A 386 2.47 1.80 -17.45
C ARG A 386 3.98 1.65 -17.42
N LEU A 387 4.52 0.84 -16.51
CA LEU A 387 5.94 0.52 -16.50
C LEU A 387 6.36 -0.27 -17.74
N ALA A 388 5.49 -1.15 -18.25
CA ALA A 388 5.76 -1.93 -19.45
C ALA A 388 5.69 -1.09 -20.74
N VAL A 389 4.72 -0.18 -20.86
CA VAL A 389 4.44 0.58 -22.08
C VAL A 389 5.19 1.91 -22.13
N TYR A 390 5.31 2.60 -21.00
CA TYR A 390 5.86 3.94 -20.91
C TYR A 390 7.14 4.03 -20.08
N ASN A 391 7.52 2.97 -19.36
CA ASN A 391 8.65 2.96 -18.43
C ASN A 391 8.51 4.01 -17.31
N VAL A 392 7.28 4.22 -16.80
CA VAL A 392 6.92 5.16 -15.71
C VAL A 392 5.88 4.64 -14.71
#